data_AF-A0A7V1HXT4-F1
#
_entry.id   AF-A0A7V1HXT4-F1
#
_cell.length_a   1.000
_cell.length_b   1.000
_cell.length_c   1.000
_cell.angle_alpha   90.00
_cell.angle_beta   90.00
_cell.angle_gamma   90.00
#
_symmetry.space_group_name_H-M   'P 1'
#
loop_
_entity.id
_entity.type
_entity.pdbx_description
1 polymer ?
#
loop_
_entity_poly.entity_id
_entity_poly.type
_entity_poly.pdbx_seq_one_letter_code
_entity_poly.pdbx_strand_id
1 'polypeptide(L)'
;MEYRVRNLDKLENSQDRNYLEKHLEKFIKKMSFIPKKYRKSNDIEVVISQDKDHKINILVSANLNTGIISLERSGDTVEEIVPNIFYNFTEKVAEEIKNIRTKYAIDKKNEFFEKLALDKENLKNLNEKEKAELFKTIIPVFLHGLKGYINRRIISAKLADLKSLSNVDPKDVVNEVVLRVHSIFNKETENIKDINIWLIKEADNVLNEILDKNKTENVSYEELVNNELGQLEEKFTVDGGFDLVMTDELDEYDTDFGIEEIIISSKGENEFIEKLEKDKTSLKNKVYDELIKLPLRYQSIYDLYFFEHMEIDEIAKIKKIEPLEVEAIIISIKELLTEKLFN
;
A
#
# COMPACT_ATOMS: atom_id res chain seq x y z
N MET A 1 18.67 -6.39 -10.65
CA MET A 1 19.34 -6.15 -9.34
C MET A 1 20.54 -7.08 -9.31
N GLU A 2 21.68 -6.61 -8.84
CA GLU A 2 22.92 -7.39 -8.85
C GLU A 2 23.16 -8.03 -7.48
N TYR A 3 23.95 -9.09 -7.45
CA TYR A 3 24.31 -9.74 -6.20
C TYR A 3 25.78 -10.14 -6.20
N ARG A 4 26.35 -10.20 -5.00
CA ARG A 4 27.71 -10.65 -4.75
C ARG A 4 27.69 -11.72 -3.68
N VAL A 5 28.25 -12.88 -4.01
CA VAL A 5 28.51 -13.95 -3.04
C VAL A 5 29.97 -13.92 -2.66
N ARG A 6 30.27 -13.77 -1.37
CA ARG A 6 31.63 -13.87 -0.84
C ARG A 6 31.84 -15.21 -0.16
N ASN A 7 33.04 -15.76 -0.36
CA ASN A 7 33.51 -17.00 0.24
C ASN A 7 32.69 -18.23 -0.14
N LEU A 8 32.21 -18.31 -1.39
CA LEU A 8 31.48 -19.49 -1.88
C LEU A 8 32.32 -20.78 -1.82
N ASP A 9 33.64 -20.63 -1.91
CA ASP A 9 34.64 -21.69 -1.76
C ASP A 9 34.61 -22.38 -0.38
N LYS A 10 34.06 -21.72 0.67
CA LYS A 10 33.91 -22.31 2.00
C LYS A 10 32.84 -23.38 2.09
N LEU A 11 31.95 -23.49 1.09
CA LEU A 11 31.09 -24.65 0.97
C LEU A 11 31.88 -25.76 0.28
N GLU A 12 32.33 -26.77 1.02
CA GLU A 12 33.17 -27.83 0.46
C GLU A 12 32.41 -28.72 -0.55
N ASN A 13 31.09 -28.88 -0.36
CA ASN A 13 30.23 -29.72 -1.17
C ASN A 13 29.65 -28.97 -2.39
N SER A 14 29.78 -29.57 -3.58
CA SER A 14 29.21 -29.03 -4.82
C SER A 14 27.68 -29.04 -4.82
N GLN A 15 27.03 -29.96 -4.10
CA GLN A 15 25.58 -29.99 -3.93
C GLN A 15 25.09 -28.76 -3.15
N ASP A 16 25.78 -28.39 -2.07
CA ASP A 16 25.46 -27.23 -1.25
C ASP A 16 25.62 -25.91 -2.03
N ARG A 17 26.67 -25.81 -2.85
CA ARG A 17 26.86 -24.66 -3.75
C ARG A 17 25.72 -24.54 -4.76
N ASN A 18 25.40 -25.63 -5.46
CA ASN A 18 24.31 -25.65 -6.44
C ASN A 18 22.95 -25.34 -5.79
N TYR A 19 22.72 -25.84 -4.57
CA TYR A 19 21.50 -25.57 -3.81
C TYR A 19 21.39 -24.09 -3.45
N LEU A 20 22.47 -23.49 -2.94
CA LEU A 20 22.53 -22.07 -2.62
C LEU A 20 22.30 -21.21 -3.86
N GLU A 21 23.03 -21.46 -4.95
CA GLU A 21 22.92 -20.69 -6.20
C GLU A 21 21.49 -20.72 -6.75
N LYS A 22 20.86 -21.91 -6.80
CA LYS A 22 19.47 -22.06 -7.23
C LYS A 22 18.49 -21.25 -6.38
N HIS A 23 18.67 -21.20 -5.06
CA HIS A 23 17.80 -20.40 -4.18
C HIS A 23 18.13 -18.91 -4.22
N LEU A 24 19.40 -18.58 -4.45
CA LEU A 24 19.86 -17.21 -4.56
C LEU A 24 19.28 -16.54 -5.79
N GLU A 25 19.30 -17.19 -6.96
CA GLU A 25 18.67 -16.64 -8.17
C GLU A 25 17.19 -16.28 -7.94
N LYS A 26 16.45 -17.17 -7.27
CA LYS A 26 15.04 -16.96 -6.90
C LYS A 26 14.88 -15.76 -5.98
N PHE A 27 15.70 -15.71 -4.93
CA PHE A 27 15.72 -14.61 -3.97
C PHE A 27 16.04 -13.27 -4.64
N ILE A 28 17.04 -13.21 -5.53
CA ILE A 28 17.42 -11.99 -6.25
C ILE A 28 16.32 -11.53 -7.20
N LYS A 29 15.67 -12.46 -7.92
CA LYS A 29 14.50 -12.13 -8.76
C LYS A 29 13.40 -11.45 -7.93
N LYS A 30 13.06 -12.02 -6.77
CA LYS A 30 12.07 -11.43 -5.85
C LYS A 30 12.49 -10.05 -5.35
N MET A 31 13.76 -9.90 -4.96
CA MET A 31 14.31 -8.63 -4.50
C MET A 31 14.38 -7.56 -5.61
N SER A 32 14.37 -7.96 -6.88
CA SER A 32 14.35 -7.05 -8.02
C SER A 32 13.07 -6.19 -8.08
N PHE A 33 12.00 -6.59 -7.38
CA PHE A 33 10.75 -5.84 -7.27
C PHE A 33 10.85 -4.63 -6.33
N ILE A 34 11.90 -4.52 -5.52
CA ILE A 34 12.13 -3.31 -4.70
C ILE A 34 12.25 -2.09 -5.62
N PRO A 35 11.46 -1.03 -5.45
CA PRO A 35 11.57 0.12 -6.33
C PRO A 35 12.90 0.85 -6.16
N LYS A 36 13.42 1.42 -7.26
CA LYS A 36 14.74 2.07 -7.28
C LYS A 36 14.87 3.17 -6.22
N LYS A 37 13.78 3.89 -5.94
CA LYS A 37 13.74 4.98 -4.95
C LYS A 37 13.96 4.56 -3.49
N TYR A 38 13.88 3.26 -3.18
CA TYR A 38 14.21 2.74 -1.84
C TYR A 38 15.63 2.20 -1.75
N ARG A 39 16.34 2.05 -2.88
CA ARG A 39 17.66 1.44 -2.96
C ARG A 39 18.75 2.49 -2.94
N LYS A 40 19.78 2.27 -2.11
CA LYS A 40 21.02 3.04 -2.14
C LYS A 40 22.08 2.39 -3.04
N SER A 41 22.10 1.07 -3.09
CA SER A 41 22.83 0.30 -4.11
C SER A 41 21.93 -0.77 -4.72
N ASN A 42 22.30 -1.24 -5.91
CA ASN A 42 21.62 -2.35 -6.56
C ASN A 42 22.15 -3.72 -6.11
N ASP A 43 22.99 -3.75 -5.08
CA ASP A 43 23.74 -4.94 -4.68
C ASP A 43 23.11 -5.58 -3.44
N ILE A 44 22.78 -6.86 -3.56
CA ILE A 44 22.67 -7.75 -2.41
C ILE A 44 24.01 -8.42 -2.17
N GLU A 45 24.42 -8.51 -0.92
CA GLU A 45 25.62 -9.22 -0.52
C GLU A 45 25.28 -10.43 0.33
N VAL A 46 25.77 -11.59 -0.10
CA VAL A 46 25.69 -12.85 0.63
C VAL A 46 27.10 -13.25 1.04
N VAL A 47 27.37 -13.27 2.34
CA VAL A 47 28.67 -13.66 2.89
C VAL A 47 28.53 -15.02 3.56
N ILE A 48 29.37 -15.95 3.16
CA ILE A 48 29.43 -17.28 3.76
C ILE A 48 30.65 -17.34 4.68
N SER A 49 30.46 -17.92 5.85
CA SER A 49 31.57 -18.29 6.73
C SER A 49 31.28 -19.63 7.39
N GLN A 50 32.33 -20.24 7.92
CA GLN A 50 32.23 -21.49 8.65
C GLN A 50 32.97 -21.31 9.97
N ASP A 51 32.36 -21.74 11.07
CA ASP A 51 32.98 -21.66 12.38
C ASP A 51 33.89 -22.87 12.67
N LYS A 52 34.47 -22.92 13.86
CA LYS A 52 35.38 -23.98 14.28
C LYS A 52 34.68 -25.34 14.45
N ASP A 53 33.37 -25.33 14.65
CA ASP A 53 32.53 -26.52 14.81
C ASP A 53 31.93 -26.98 13.47
N HIS A 54 32.46 -26.46 12.35
CA HIS A 54 32.02 -26.72 10.98
C HIS A 54 30.62 -26.21 10.65
N LYS A 55 30.01 -25.37 11.52
CA LYS A 55 28.71 -24.79 11.24
C LYS A 55 28.83 -23.71 10.17
N ILE A 56 27.86 -23.73 9.27
CA ILE A 56 27.77 -22.78 8.17
C ILE A 56 27.04 -21.55 8.69
N ASN A 57 27.62 -20.38 8.44
CA ASN A 57 27.05 -19.08 8.73
C ASN A 57 26.82 -18.34 7.42
N ILE A 58 25.57 -17.94 7.17
CA ILE A 58 25.21 -17.12 6.02
C ILE A 58 24.73 -15.77 6.54
N LEU A 59 25.32 -14.70 6.02
CA LEU A 59 24.91 -13.32 6.22
C LEU A 59 24.38 -12.78 4.90
N VAL A 60 23.16 -12.26 4.91
CA VAL A 60 22.57 -11.57 3.75
C VAL A 60 22.42 -10.11 4.12
N SER A 61 22.80 -9.22 3.21
CA SER A 61 22.63 -7.77 3.40
C SER A 61 22.25 -7.03 2.13
N ALA A 62 21.55 -5.92 2.31
CA ALA A 62 21.14 -5.00 1.25
C ALA A 62 21.25 -3.56 1.74
N ASN A 63 21.63 -2.65 0.86
CA ASN A 63 21.78 -1.23 1.19
C ASN A 63 20.57 -0.44 0.68
N LEU A 64 19.67 -0.11 1.60
CA LEU A 64 18.52 0.74 1.33
C LEU A 64 18.86 2.20 1.67
N ASN A 65 18.00 3.12 1.26
CA ASN A 65 18.19 4.54 1.53
C ASN A 65 18.17 4.90 3.02
N THR A 66 17.57 4.05 3.86
CA THR A 66 17.58 4.20 5.33
C THR A 66 18.81 3.61 5.99
N GLY A 67 19.54 2.73 5.32
CA GLY A 67 20.70 2.06 5.89
C GLY A 67 20.87 0.65 5.37
N ILE A 68 21.80 -0.08 5.99
CA ILE A 68 22.10 -1.47 5.66
C ILE A 68 21.15 -2.37 6.45
N ILE A 69 20.33 -3.14 5.74
CA ILE A 69 19.60 -4.27 6.32
C ILE A 69 20.51 -5.48 6.23
N SER A 70 20.70 -6.17 7.36
CA SER A 70 21.38 -7.45 7.38
C SER A 70 20.62 -8.49 8.23
N LEU A 71 20.81 -9.76 7.88
CA LEU A 71 20.34 -10.91 8.66
C LEU A 71 21.40 -12.02 8.59
N GLU A 72 21.71 -12.61 9.73
CA GLU A 72 22.65 -13.72 9.86
C GLU A 72 21.94 -14.96 10.42
N ARG A 73 22.29 -16.13 9.87
CA ARG A 73 21.85 -17.42 10.37
C ARG A 73 22.99 -18.44 10.31
N SER A 74 23.01 -19.29 11.32
CA SER A 74 23.94 -20.39 11.50
C SER A 74 23.18 -21.71 11.47
N GLY A 75 23.78 -22.75 10.93
CA GLY A 75 23.19 -24.09 10.89
C GLY A 75 24.19 -25.14 10.47
N ASP A 76 23.75 -26.40 10.49
CA ASP A 76 24.64 -27.53 10.19
C ASP A 76 24.69 -27.78 8.67
N THR A 77 23.64 -27.43 7.93
CA THR A 77 23.58 -27.58 6.46
C THR A 77 23.05 -26.33 5.75
N VAL A 78 23.41 -26.17 4.47
CA VAL A 78 22.90 -25.08 3.63
C VAL A 78 21.38 -25.19 3.43
N GLU A 79 20.87 -26.43 3.34
CA GLU A 79 19.44 -26.73 3.14
C GLU A 79 18.57 -26.27 4.31
N GLU A 80 19.10 -26.31 5.54
CA GLU A 80 18.44 -25.82 6.74
C GLU A 80 18.39 -24.28 6.77
N ILE A 81 19.49 -23.64 6.38
CA ILE A 81 19.70 -22.19 6.56
C ILE A 81 19.00 -21.40 5.45
N VAL A 82 19.23 -21.78 4.19
CA VAL A 82 18.93 -20.95 3.01
C VAL A 82 17.45 -20.57 2.86
N PRO A 83 16.48 -21.49 2.98
CA PRO A 83 15.07 -21.12 2.87
C PRO A 83 14.66 -20.10 3.94
N ASN A 84 15.12 -20.31 5.18
CA ASN A 84 14.76 -19.48 6.33
C ASN A 84 15.41 -18.10 6.27
N ILE A 85 16.70 -18.02 5.95
CA ILE A 85 17.40 -16.73 5.91
C ILE A 85 16.88 -15.85 4.78
N PHE A 86 16.61 -16.41 3.60
CA PHE A 86 16.08 -15.63 2.48
C PHE A 86 14.65 -15.17 2.76
N TYR A 87 13.77 -16.05 3.27
CA TYR A 87 12.41 -15.66 3.65
C TYR A 87 12.40 -14.53 4.70
N ASN A 88 13.11 -14.73 5.82
CA ASN A 88 13.16 -13.75 6.90
C ASN A 88 13.82 -12.43 6.45
N PHE A 89 14.80 -12.49 5.55
CA PHE A 89 15.40 -11.28 4.99
C PHE A 89 14.41 -10.53 4.10
N THR A 90 13.62 -11.25 3.29
CA THR A 90 12.58 -10.60 2.47
C THR A 90 11.51 -9.93 3.33
N GLU A 91 11.03 -10.58 4.40
CA GLU A 91 10.08 -9.97 5.35
C GLU A 91 10.65 -8.68 5.94
N LYS A 92 11.89 -8.72 6.41
CA LYS A 92 12.57 -7.55 7.01
C LYS A 92 12.71 -6.39 6.01
N VAL A 93 12.96 -6.68 4.75
CA VAL A 93 13.04 -5.67 3.69
C VAL A 93 11.66 -5.09 3.37
N ALA A 94 10.63 -5.92 3.31
CA ALA A 94 9.25 -5.49 3.09
C ALA A 94 8.78 -4.54 4.22
N GLU A 95 9.09 -4.89 5.47
CA GLU A 95 8.82 -4.05 6.64
C GLU A 95 9.56 -2.70 6.56
N GLU A 96 10.83 -2.70 6.18
CA GLU A 96 11.58 -1.45 6.03
C GLU A 96 11.01 -0.56 4.92
N ILE A 97 10.60 -1.14 3.78
CA ILE A 97 9.95 -0.39 2.71
C ILE A 97 8.64 0.24 3.20
N LYS A 98 7.83 -0.53 3.95
CA LYS A 98 6.61 -0.01 4.58
C LYS A 98 6.93 1.16 5.51
N ASN A 99 7.96 1.05 6.34
CA ASN A 99 8.38 2.10 7.26
C ASN A 99 8.84 3.36 6.50
N ILE A 100 9.61 3.21 5.41
CA ILE A 100 10.02 4.33 4.56
C ILE A 100 8.82 5.04 3.96
N ARG A 101 7.87 4.29 3.41
CA ARG A 101 6.66 4.85 2.79
C ARG A 101 5.82 5.63 3.79
N THR A 102 5.56 5.02 4.94
CA THR A 102 4.81 5.63 6.05
C THR A 102 5.52 6.90 6.52
N LYS A 103 6.84 6.83 6.75
CA LYS A 103 7.64 7.98 7.13
C LYS A 103 7.63 9.09 6.09
N TYR A 104 7.76 8.78 4.80
CA TYR A 104 7.72 9.81 3.75
C TYR A 104 6.36 10.52 3.71
N ALA A 105 5.26 9.77 3.84
CA ALA A 105 3.92 10.34 3.90
C ALA A 105 3.75 11.24 5.13
N ILE A 106 4.19 10.77 6.30
CA ILE A 106 4.20 11.54 7.56
C ILE A 106 5.08 12.79 7.45
N ASP A 107 6.29 12.68 6.91
CA ASP A 107 7.24 13.78 6.75
C ASP A 107 6.70 14.81 5.77
N LYS A 108 6.03 14.40 4.68
CA LYS A 108 5.36 15.34 3.77
C LYS A 108 4.18 16.05 4.42
N LYS A 109 3.36 15.31 5.19
CA LYS A 109 2.28 15.86 6.00
C LYS A 109 2.82 16.85 7.03
N ASN A 110 3.91 16.51 7.71
CA ASN A 110 4.57 17.35 8.71
C ASN A 110 5.27 18.56 8.10
N GLU A 111 6.03 18.42 7.02
CA GLU A 111 6.68 19.54 6.29
C GLU A 111 5.63 20.56 5.85
N PHE A 112 4.48 20.09 5.37
CA PHE A 112 3.35 20.93 5.03
C PHE A 112 2.76 21.62 6.28
N PHE A 113 2.51 20.86 7.34
CA PHE A 113 1.98 21.43 8.58
C PHE A 113 2.98 22.35 9.29
N GLU A 114 4.28 22.15 9.20
CA GLU A 114 5.32 23.01 9.76
C GLU A 114 5.39 24.33 8.99
N LYS A 115 5.29 24.28 7.65
CA LYS A 115 5.14 25.48 6.81
C LYS A 115 3.87 26.28 7.13
N LEU A 116 2.78 25.60 7.51
CA LEU A 116 1.54 26.25 7.95
C LEU A 116 1.54 26.66 9.44
N ALA A 117 2.22 25.91 10.30
CA ALA A 117 2.28 26.11 11.74
C ALA A 117 3.22 27.24 12.14
N LEU A 118 4.18 27.60 11.27
CA LEU A 118 4.95 28.84 11.39
C LEU A 118 4.05 30.08 11.49
N ASP A 119 2.79 30.02 11.04
CA ASP A 119 1.87 31.16 11.09
C ASP A 119 0.83 31.11 12.24
N LYS A 120 0.44 29.95 12.78
CA LYS A 120 -0.77 29.88 13.66
C LYS A 120 -0.73 28.75 14.70
N GLU A 121 0.08 28.91 15.75
CA GLU A 121 0.16 27.99 16.90
C GLU A 121 -1.11 27.91 17.78
N ASN A 122 -2.17 28.69 17.52
CA ASN A 122 -3.42 28.61 18.31
C ASN A 122 -4.68 28.89 17.47
N LEU A 123 -5.27 27.86 16.86
CA LEU A 123 -6.57 27.92 16.19
C LEU A 123 -7.68 28.51 17.09
N LYS A 124 -7.59 28.29 18.41
CA LYS A 124 -8.52 28.84 19.41
C LYS A 124 -8.58 30.36 19.44
N ASN A 125 -7.49 31.02 19.05
CA ASN A 125 -7.38 32.48 19.10
C ASN A 125 -7.80 33.16 17.80
N LEU A 126 -8.09 32.39 16.75
CA LEU A 126 -8.55 32.92 15.47
C LEU A 126 -10.05 33.21 15.51
N ASN A 127 -10.45 34.37 14.98
CA ASN A 127 -11.85 34.65 14.72
C ASN A 127 -12.38 33.83 13.53
N GLU A 128 -13.71 33.81 13.33
CA GLU A 128 -14.35 33.03 12.27
C GLU A 128 -13.82 33.37 10.86
N LYS A 129 -13.53 34.65 10.59
CA LYS A 129 -13.00 35.08 9.30
C LYS A 129 -11.58 34.56 9.08
N GLU A 130 -10.74 34.60 10.11
CA GLU A 130 -9.37 34.08 10.06
C GLU A 130 -9.32 32.55 9.95
N LYS A 131 -10.29 31.85 10.56
CA LYS A 131 -10.47 30.40 10.39
C LYS A 131 -10.94 30.06 8.97
N ALA A 132 -11.90 30.81 8.42
CA ALA A 132 -12.38 30.60 7.06
C ALA A 132 -11.27 30.82 6.01
N GLU A 133 -10.45 31.87 6.15
CA GLU A 133 -9.31 32.10 5.26
C GLU A 133 -8.24 31.00 5.40
N LEU A 134 -7.93 30.58 6.64
CA LEU A 134 -7.02 29.46 6.86
C LEU A 134 -7.54 28.16 6.22
N PHE A 135 -8.83 27.87 6.38
CA PHE A 135 -9.46 26.70 5.79
C PHE A 135 -9.36 26.71 4.26
N LYS A 136 -9.60 27.87 3.61
CA LYS A 136 -9.42 28.02 2.15
C LYS A 136 -7.99 27.76 1.70
N THR A 137 -6.99 28.13 2.51
CA THR A 137 -5.58 27.85 2.21
C THR A 137 -5.23 26.38 2.36
N ILE A 138 -5.80 25.71 3.37
CA ILE A 138 -5.42 24.34 3.75
C ILE A 138 -6.14 23.28 2.91
N ILE A 139 -7.44 23.46 2.64
CA ILE A 139 -8.26 22.45 1.96
C ILE A 139 -7.70 22.00 0.61
N PRO A 140 -7.25 22.88 -0.30
CA PRO A 140 -6.74 22.46 -1.60
C PRO A 140 -5.65 21.40 -1.55
N VAL A 141 -4.87 21.35 -0.46
CA VAL A 141 -3.79 20.38 -0.28
C VAL A 141 -4.30 18.98 0.04
N PHE A 142 -5.43 18.89 0.74
CA PHE A 142 -6.08 17.62 1.06
C PHE A 142 -7.09 17.17 0.01
N LEU A 143 -7.43 18.03 -0.97
CA LEU A 143 -8.41 17.69 -2.01
C LEU A 143 -7.96 16.53 -2.89
N HIS A 144 -6.66 16.32 -3.09
CA HIS A 144 -6.19 15.22 -3.95
C HIS A 144 -6.52 13.87 -3.30
N GLY A 145 -6.01 13.56 -2.11
CA GLY A 145 -6.31 12.30 -1.40
C GLY A 145 -7.82 12.10 -1.19
N LEU A 146 -8.53 13.17 -0.84
CA LEU A 146 -9.99 13.14 -0.71
C LEU A 146 -10.71 12.72 -2.02
N LYS A 147 -10.34 13.32 -3.16
CA LYS A 147 -10.92 12.96 -4.47
C LYS A 147 -10.59 11.53 -4.85
N GLY A 148 -9.33 11.11 -4.64
CA GLY A 148 -8.90 9.73 -4.90
C GLY A 148 -9.73 8.72 -4.12
N TYR A 149 -9.89 8.94 -2.81
CA TYR A 149 -10.71 8.08 -1.95
C TYR A 149 -12.18 8.02 -2.39
N ILE A 150 -12.81 9.18 -2.67
CA ILE A 150 -14.20 9.25 -3.11
C ILE A 150 -14.39 8.51 -4.45
N ASN A 151 -13.50 8.75 -5.42
CA ASN A 151 -13.57 8.11 -6.73
C ASN A 151 -13.49 6.59 -6.62
N ARG A 152 -12.51 6.07 -5.86
CA ARG A 152 -12.38 4.61 -5.65
C ARG A 152 -13.64 4.02 -5.01
N ARG A 153 -14.20 4.68 -3.98
CA ARG A 153 -15.44 4.24 -3.34
C ARG A 153 -16.65 4.22 -4.28
N ILE A 154 -16.79 5.21 -5.15
CA ILE A 154 -17.89 5.27 -6.14
C ILE A 154 -17.73 4.16 -7.18
N ILE A 155 -16.52 3.97 -7.71
CA ILE A 155 -16.24 2.91 -8.71
C ILE A 155 -16.52 1.53 -8.13
N SER A 156 -16.05 1.30 -6.91
CA SER A 156 -16.28 0.05 -6.19
C SER A 156 -17.76 -0.26 -6.03
N ALA A 157 -18.56 0.75 -5.68
CA ALA A 157 -19.99 0.59 -5.55
C ALA A 157 -20.69 0.37 -6.91
N LYS A 158 -20.22 1.02 -7.98
CA LYS A 158 -20.70 0.77 -9.35
C LYS A 158 -20.47 -0.69 -9.76
N LEU A 159 -19.27 -1.20 -9.51
CA LEU A 159 -18.90 -2.58 -9.81
C LEU A 159 -19.66 -3.60 -8.96
N ALA A 160 -20.12 -3.21 -7.77
CA ALA A 160 -20.99 -4.01 -6.91
C ALA A 160 -22.50 -3.88 -7.25
N ASP A 161 -22.86 -3.30 -8.41
CA ASP A 161 -24.24 -2.97 -8.85
C ASP A 161 -25.07 -2.19 -7.81
N LEU A 162 -24.40 -1.37 -6.99
CA LEU A 162 -25.11 -0.48 -6.07
C LEU A 162 -25.56 0.77 -6.84
N LYS A 163 -26.75 0.68 -7.45
CA LYS A 163 -27.44 1.77 -8.16
C LYS A 163 -27.47 3.10 -7.39
N SER A 164 -27.36 3.04 -6.07
CA SER A 164 -27.28 4.18 -5.16
C SER A 164 -26.10 5.12 -5.42
N LEU A 165 -24.96 4.59 -5.85
CA LEU A 165 -23.73 5.36 -6.10
C LEU A 165 -23.41 5.51 -7.59
N SER A 166 -24.14 4.83 -8.48
CA SER A 166 -23.86 4.86 -9.92
C SER A 166 -24.13 6.22 -10.58
N ASN A 167 -25.08 6.99 -10.05
CA ASN A 167 -25.45 8.33 -10.54
C ASN A 167 -24.84 9.49 -9.75
N VAL A 168 -23.93 9.20 -8.82
CA VAL A 168 -23.32 10.23 -7.96
C VAL A 168 -22.13 10.85 -8.66
N ASP A 169 -22.13 12.18 -8.80
CA ASP A 169 -20.96 12.94 -9.23
C ASP A 169 -19.97 13.03 -8.05
N PRO A 170 -18.72 12.55 -8.20
CA PRO A 170 -17.68 12.71 -7.18
C PRO A 170 -17.51 14.16 -6.70
N LYS A 171 -17.74 15.16 -7.56
CA LYS A 171 -17.66 16.58 -7.19
C LYS A 171 -18.70 16.97 -6.17
N ASP A 172 -19.91 16.44 -6.26
CA ASP A 172 -20.98 16.72 -5.31
C ASP A 172 -20.64 16.16 -3.92
N VAL A 173 -20.06 14.95 -3.88
CA VAL A 173 -19.55 14.36 -2.63
C VAL A 173 -18.43 15.20 -2.03
N VAL A 174 -17.44 15.60 -2.84
CA VAL A 174 -16.34 16.47 -2.38
C VAL A 174 -16.87 17.78 -1.81
N ASN A 175 -17.82 18.43 -2.50
CA ASN A 175 -18.41 19.68 -2.05
C ASN A 175 -19.13 19.52 -0.70
N GLU A 176 -19.96 18.48 -0.57
CA GLU A 176 -20.67 18.17 0.68
C GLU A 176 -19.68 17.92 1.84
N VAL A 177 -18.62 17.15 1.60
CA VAL A 177 -17.58 16.87 2.60
C VAL A 177 -16.89 18.16 3.04
N VAL A 178 -16.47 19.00 2.10
CA VAL A 178 -15.81 20.29 2.40
C VAL A 178 -16.73 21.19 3.22
N LEU A 179 -18.04 21.24 2.90
CA LEU A 179 -19.03 22.02 3.65
C LEU A 179 -19.20 21.51 5.09
N ARG A 180 -19.29 20.19 5.29
CA ARG A 180 -19.41 19.57 6.62
C ARG A 180 -18.16 19.81 7.46
N VAL A 181 -16.98 19.59 6.88
CA VAL A 181 -15.72 19.81 7.59
C VAL A 181 -15.50 21.29 7.88
N HIS A 182 -15.87 22.21 7.00
CA HIS A 182 -15.82 23.65 7.30
C HIS A 182 -16.67 24.01 8.52
N SER A 183 -17.85 23.39 8.65
CA SER A 183 -18.76 23.62 9.78
C SER A 183 -18.18 23.10 11.10
N ILE A 184 -17.50 21.95 11.07
CA ILE A 184 -16.76 21.39 12.23
C ILE A 184 -15.54 22.25 12.53
N PHE A 185 -14.80 22.66 11.49
CA PHE A 185 -13.58 23.45 11.58
C PHE A 185 -13.77 24.74 12.37
N ASN A 186 -14.90 25.40 12.13
CA ASN A 186 -15.25 26.64 12.82
C ASN A 186 -15.61 26.43 14.30
N LYS A 187 -16.23 25.30 14.65
CA LYS A 187 -16.85 25.08 15.97
C LYS A 187 -15.95 24.38 17.00
N GLU A 188 -15.17 23.38 16.58
CA GLU A 188 -14.65 22.37 17.53
C GLU A 188 -13.13 22.14 17.47
N THR A 189 -12.39 22.94 16.69
CA THR A 189 -11.00 22.58 16.35
C THR A 189 -9.94 23.21 17.25
N GLU A 190 -9.11 22.33 17.81
CA GLU A 190 -7.92 22.72 18.56
C GLU A 190 -6.63 22.46 17.77
N ASN A 191 -6.67 21.60 16.74
CA ASN A 191 -5.50 21.18 16.00
C ASN A 191 -5.76 21.05 14.49
N ILE A 192 -4.86 21.64 13.69
CA ILE A 192 -4.89 21.57 12.22
C ILE A 192 -4.55 20.16 11.72
N LYS A 193 -3.78 19.38 12.50
CA LYS A 193 -3.27 18.05 12.11
C LYS A 193 -4.36 17.01 11.87
N ASP A 194 -5.56 17.22 12.42
CA ASP A 194 -6.68 16.30 12.33
C ASP A 194 -7.56 16.52 11.08
N ILE A 195 -7.33 17.60 10.32
CA ILE A 195 -8.20 17.98 9.20
C ILE A 195 -8.31 16.90 8.12
N ASN A 196 -7.21 16.18 7.85
CA ASN A 196 -7.21 15.07 6.88
C ASN A 196 -8.12 13.93 7.35
N ILE A 197 -8.05 13.57 8.64
CA ILE A 197 -8.89 12.54 9.24
C ILE A 197 -10.35 12.96 9.15
N TRP A 198 -10.66 14.24 9.42
CA TRP A 198 -12.04 14.74 9.31
C TRP A 198 -12.57 14.72 7.89
N LEU A 199 -11.79 15.14 6.90
CA LEU A 199 -12.19 15.10 5.48
C LEU A 199 -12.54 13.68 5.06
N ILE A 200 -11.66 12.73 5.36
CA ILE A 200 -11.87 11.33 4.97
C ILE A 200 -13.00 10.68 5.78
N LYS A 201 -13.12 11.00 7.07
CA LYS A 201 -14.23 10.55 7.91
C LYS A 201 -15.57 11.06 7.39
N GLU A 202 -15.65 12.34 7.04
CA GLU A 202 -16.87 12.92 6.48
C GLU A 202 -17.15 12.38 5.08
N ALA A 203 -16.12 12.10 4.27
CA ALA A 203 -16.30 11.39 3.00
C ALA A 203 -16.92 10.01 3.20
N ASP A 204 -16.41 9.25 4.18
CA ASP A 204 -16.97 7.94 4.53
C ASP A 204 -18.43 8.07 4.98
N ASN A 205 -18.74 9.04 5.84
CA ASN A 205 -20.11 9.30 6.30
C ASN A 205 -21.05 9.65 5.14
N VAL A 206 -20.66 10.60 4.27
CA VAL A 206 -21.49 11.03 3.12
C VAL A 206 -21.75 9.86 2.17
N LEU A 207 -20.72 9.08 1.83
CA LEU A 207 -20.86 7.92 0.95
C LEU A 207 -21.75 6.84 1.59
N ASN A 208 -21.59 6.57 2.88
CA ASN A 208 -22.42 5.60 3.59
C ASN A 208 -23.88 6.08 3.72
N GLU A 209 -24.12 7.38 3.92
CA GLU A 209 -25.47 7.95 3.91
C GLU A 209 -26.14 7.79 2.55
N ILE A 210 -25.40 7.96 1.44
CA ILE A 210 -25.93 7.75 0.09
C ILE A 210 -26.25 6.26 -0.14
N LEU A 211 -25.40 5.35 0.35
CA LEU A 211 -25.63 3.91 0.31
C LEU A 211 -26.87 3.51 1.13
N ASP A 212 -26.99 4.02 2.36
CA ASP A 212 -28.08 3.70 3.29
C ASP A 212 -29.43 4.27 2.83
N LYS A 213 -29.46 5.48 2.24
CA LYS A 213 -30.68 6.09 1.70
C LYS A 213 -31.32 5.30 0.56
N ASN A 214 -30.57 4.39 -0.06
CA ASN A 214 -30.97 3.64 -1.24
C ASN A 214 -31.02 2.12 -1.00
N LYS A 215 -31.09 1.67 0.27
CA LYS A 215 -31.30 0.26 0.65
C LYS A 215 -32.69 -0.25 0.26
N THR A 216 -32.91 -0.42 -1.04
CA THR A 216 -33.91 -1.30 -1.64
C THR A 216 -33.25 -2.02 -2.80
N GLU A 217 -32.66 -3.17 -2.49
CA GLU A 217 -32.65 -4.42 -3.26
C GLU A 217 -31.39 -5.23 -2.90
N ASN A 218 -31.57 -6.26 -2.06
CA ASN A 218 -30.55 -7.26 -1.79
C ASN A 218 -30.40 -8.15 -3.04
N VAL A 219 -29.23 -8.13 -3.67
CA VAL A 219 -28.84 -9.15 -4.65
C VAL A 219 -27.56 -9.83 -4.16
N SER A 220 -27.52 -11.15 -4.30
CA SER A 220 -26.42 -12.00 -3.83
C SER A 220 -25.12 -11.72 -4.59
N TYR A 221 -24.04 -11.49 -3.84
CA TYR A 221 -22.70 -11.09 -4.29
C TYR A 221 -22.03 -12.09 -5.25
N GLU A 222 -22.45 -13.36 -5.25
CA GLU A 222 -21.78 -14.44 -5.99
C GLU A 222 -22.26 -14.63 -7.44
N GLU A 223 -23.48 -14.15 -7.79
CA GLU A 223 -24.02 -14.26 -9.16
C GLU A 223 -23.71 -13.03 -10.03
N LEU A 224 -23.44 -11.86 -9.44
CA LEU A 224 -23.21 -10.59 -10.15
C LEU A 224 -21.78 -10.44 -10.70
N VAL A 225 -20.77 -10.90 -9.96
CA VAL A 225 -19.35 -10.69 -10.29
C VAL A 225 -18.95 -11.39 -11.60
N ASN A 226 -19.62 -12.48 -11.98
CA ASN A 226 -19.21 -13.26 -13.16
C ASN A 226 -19.82 -12.79 -14.49
N ASN A 227 -20.89 -11.98 -14.48
CA ASN A 227 -21.65 -11.68 -15.70
C ASN A 227 -21.35 -10.28 -16.29
N GLU A 228 -20.88 -9.33 -15.49
CA GLU A 228 -20.63 -7.95 -15.95
C GLU A 228 -19.15 -7.60 -16.20
N LEU A 229 -18.22 -8.34 -15.60
CA LEU A 229 -16.77 -8.17 -15.82
C LEU A 229 -16.35 -8.38 -17.29
N GLY A 230 -17.16 -9.09 -18.08
CA GLY A 230 -16.92 -9.31 -19.52
C GLY A 230 -17.39 -8.17 -20.44
N GLN A 231 -18.10 -7.15 -19.92
CA GLN A 231 -18.68 -6.07 -20.74
C GLN A 231 -17.97 -4.71 -20.57
N LEU A 232 -17.06 -4.58 -19.58
CA LEU A 232 -16.26 -3.39 -19.35
C LEU A 232 -14.83 -3.58 -19.87
N GLU A 233 -14.68 -3.62 -21.20
CA GLU A 233 -13.37 -3.50 -21.87
C GLU A 233 -12.85 -2.04 -21.86
N GLU A 234 -12.95 -1.33 -20.73
CA GLU A 234 -12.28 -0.03 -20.55
C GLU A 234 -11.23 -0.16 -19.45
N LYS A 235 -9.97 -0.15 -19.86
CA LYS A 235 -8.80 -0.31 -18.98
C LYS A 235 -8.50 1.03 -18.29
N PHE A 236 -9.01 1.21 -17.09
CA PHE A 236 -8.62 2.32 -16.21
C PHE A 236 -7.39 1.96 -15.39
N THR A 237 -6.56 2.95 -15.10
CA THR A 237 -5.31 2.77 -14.38
C THR A 237 -5.04 3.97 -13.48
N VAL A 238 -4.20 3.81 -12.47
CA VAL A 238 -3.91 4.82 -11.44
C VAL A 238 -2.57 5.50 -11.75
N ASP A 239 -2.52 6.81 -11.98
CA ASP A 239 -1.25 7.48 -12.28
C ASP A 239 -0.33 7.63 -11.05
N GLY A 240 0.88 8.17 -11.26
CA GLY A 240 1.86 8.40 -10.19
C GLY A 240 1.43 9.43 -9.13
N GLY A 241 0.31 10.14 -9.37
CA GLY A 241 -0.37 11.01 -8.41
C GLY A 241 -1.55 10.33 -7.70
N PHE A 242 -1.89 9.10 -8.06
CA PHE A 242 -3.08 8.36 -7.64
C PHE A 242 -4.42 8.81 -8.26
N ASP A 243 -4.38 9.55 -9.37
CA ASP A 243 -5.56 9.89 -10.17
C ASP A 243 -5.94 8.74 -11.13
N LEU A 244 -7.24 8.63 -11.42
CA LEU A 244 -7.78 7.64 -12.35
C LEU A 244 -7.60 8.15 -13.78
N VAL A 245 -6.76 7.49 -14.56
CA VAL A 245 -6.48 7.83 -15.95
C VAL A 245 -6.78 6.65 -16.88
N MET A 246 -7.08 6.94 -18.15
CA MET A 246 -7.18 5.91 -19.17
C MET A 246 -5.79 5.34 -19.45
N THR A 247 -5.71 4.04 -19.78
CA THR A 247 -4.43 3.35 -20.02
C THR A 247 -3.55 4.04 -21.08
N ASP A 248 -4.17 4.79 -22.01
CA ASP A 248 -3.50 5.45 -23.12
C ASP A 248 -2.82 6.80 -22.76
N GLU A 249 -2.97 7.29 -21.52
CA GLU A 249 -2.46 8.60 -21.08
C GLU A 249 -1.27 8.53 -20.09
N LEU A 250 -0.74 7.33 -19.80
CA LEU A 250 0.38 7.13 -18.87
C LEU A 250 1.75 7.31 -19.56
N ASP A 251 2.35 8.51 -19.46
CA ASP A 251 3.79 8.68 -19.67
C ASP A 251 4.59 8.56 -18.35
N GLU A 252 5.55 7.63 -18.35
CA GLU A 252 6.78 7.45 -17.52
C GLU A 252 6.85 7.83 -16.01
N TYR A 253 5.78 8.24 -15.33
CA TYR A 253 5.84 8.58 -13.90
C TYR A 253 5.57 7.39 -12.95
N ASP A 254 6.66 7.02 -12.24
CA ASP A 254 6.86 6.19 -11.04
C ASP A 254 6.00 4.93 -10.81
N THR A 255 6.67 3.79 -10.98
CA THR A 255 6.17 2.41 -10.91
C THR A 255 6.01 1.87 -9.48
N ASP A 256 5.50 2.65 -8.54
CA ASP A 256 5.32 2.22 -7.14
C ASP A 256 3.88 1.79 -6.90
N PHE A 257 3.65 0.50 -7.00
CA PHE A 257 2.34 -0.13 -6.90
C PHE A 257 1.89 -0.33 -5.46
N GLY A 258 2.78 -0.16 -4.49
CA GLY A 258 2.53 -0.35 -3.07
C GLY A 258 2.36 -1.80 -2.61
N ILE A 259 2.20 -2.73 -3.55
CA ILE A 259 2.14 -4.18 -3.36
C ILE A 259 3.52 -4.83 -3.34
N GLU A 260 4.60 -4.05 -3.43
CA GLU A 260 5.95 -4.60 -3.37
C GLU A 260 6.18 -5.28 -2.03
N GLU A 261 5.57 -4.77 -0.95
CA GLU A 261 5.53 -5.47 0.35
C GLU A 261 4.96 -6.88 0.18
N ILE A 262 3.80 -7.02 -0.48
CA ILE A 262 3.11 -8.29 -0.70
C ILE A 262 3.93 -9.22 -1.60
N ILE A 263 4.54 -8.69 -2.66
CA ILE A 263 5.37 -9.47 -3.59
C ILE A 263 6.67 -9.91 -2.93
N ILE A 264 7.27 -9.05 -2.10
CA ILE A 264 8.52 -9.33 -1.39
C ILE A 264 8.25 -10.27 -0.20
N SER A 265 7.09 -10.25 0.45
CA SER A 265 6.76 -11.16 1.56
C SER A 265 6.11 -12.47 1.11
N SER A 266 5.61 -12.57 -0.13
CA SER A 266 4.86 -13.77 -0.57
C SER A 266 5.67 -15.06 -0.50
N LYS A 267 5.01 -16.15 -0.11
CA LYS A 267 5.61 -17.51 -0.11
C LYS A 267 5.56 -18.21 -1.48
N GLY A 268 5.01 -17.54 -2.49
CA GLY A 268 4.69 -18.11 -3.81
C GLY A 268 5.90 -18.55 -4.64
N GLU A 269 5.66 -19.50 -5.55
CA GLU A 269 6.68 -20.10 -6.42
C GLU A 269 7.09 -19.21 -7.61
N ASN A 270 8.28 -19.51 -8.15
CA ASN A 270 9.02 -18.67 -9.10
C ASN A 270 8.41 -18.56 -10.50
N GLU A 271 7.54 -19.48 -10.89
CA GLU A 271 6.87 -19.44 -12.20
C GLU A 271 6.02 -18.18 -12.36
N PHE A 272 5.44 -17.68 -11.26
CA PHE A 272 4.68 -16.44 -11.28
C PHE A 272 5.59 -15.22 -11.36
N ILE A 273 6.70 -15.18 -10.62
CA ILE A 273 7.69 -14.09 -10.67
C ILE A 273 8.23 -13.87 -12.10
N GLU A 274 8.45 -14.95 -12.85
CA GLU A 274 8.85 -14.87 -14.27
C GLU A 274 7.74 -14.37 -15.20
N LYS A 275 6.48 -14.65 -14.86
CA LYS A 275 5.30 -14.10 -15.55
C LYS A 275 5.10 -12.61 -15.23
N LEU A 276 5.45 -12.18 -14.02
CA LEU A 276 5.37 -10.78 -13.57
C LEU A 276 6.41 -9.87 -14.21
N GLU A 277 7.65 -10.37 -14.44
CA GLU A 277 8.70 -9.58 -15.10
C GLU A 277 8.34 -9.17 -16.52
N LYS A 278 7.58 -10.03 -17.23
CA LYS A 278 7.17 -9.79 -18.62
C LYS A 278 6.03 -8.77 -18.76
N ASP A 279 5.29 -8.48 -17.69
CA ASP A 279 4.04 -7.73 -17.81
C ASP A 279 3.66 -6.99 -16.51
N LYS A 280 4.51 -6.05 -16.07
CA LYS A 280 4.27 -5.24 -14.84
C LYS A 280 2.94 -4.50 -14.86
N THR A 281 2.50 -4.04 -16.03
CA THR A 281 1.19 -3.39 -16.23
C THR A 281 0.04 -4.38 -16.01
N SER A 282 0.19 -5.65 -16.37
CA SER A 282 -0.79 -6.72 -16.13
C SER A 282 -0.96 -7.03 -14.63
N LEU A 283 0.10 -6.93 -13.83
CA LEU A 283 0.02 -7.15 -12.38
C LEU A 283 -0.83 -6.09 -11.68
N LYS A 284 -0.66 -4.83 -12.08
CA LYS A 284 -1.45 -3.71 -11.56
C LYS A 284 -2.95 -3.96 -11.73
N ASN A 285 -3.33 -4.32 -12.95
CA ASN A 285 -4.72 -4.57 -13.28
C ASN A 285 -5.24 -5.77 -12.50
N LYS A 286 -4.46 -6.85 -12.38
CA LYS A 286 -4.87 -8.02 -11.57
C LYS A 286 -5.09 -7.71 -10.09
N VAL A 287 -4.19 -6.95 -9.46
CA VAL A 287 -4.36 -6.56 -8.06
C VAL A 287 -5.64 -5.73 -7.92
N TYR A 288 -5.83 -4.76 -8.81
CA TYR A 288 -7.02 -3.94 -8.81
C TYR A 288 -8.28 -4.80 -9.01
N ASP A 289 -8.27 -5.70 -9.99
CA ASP A 289 -9.36 -6.63 -10.31
C ASP A 289 -9.73 -7.53 -9.12
N GLU A 290 -8.76 -7.93 -8.30
CA GLU A 290 -9.02 -8.69 -7.08
C GLU A 290 -9.50 -7.80 -5.93
N LEU A 291 -8.98 -6.57 -5.80
CA LEU A 291 -9.42 -5.61 -4.79
C LEU A 291 -10.87 -5.16 -5.01
N ILE A 292 -11.30 -4.95 -6.26
CA ILE A 292 -12.68 -4.53 -6.57
C ILE A 292 -13.72 -5.63 -6.29
N LYS A 293 -13.30 -6.90 -6.20
CA LYS A 293 -14.18 -8.02 -5.86
C LYS A 293 -14.45 -8.13 -4.36
N LEU A 294 -13.67 -7.42 -3.54
CA LEU A 294 -13.83 -7.45 -2.09
C LEU A 294 -15.16 -6.82 -1.65
N PRO A 295 -15.72 -7.25 -0.50
CA PRO A 295 -16.81 -6.51 0.14
C PRO A 295 -16.40 -5.04 0.34
N LEU A 296 -17.29 -4.09 0.05
CA LEU A 296 -17.00 -2.65 0.11
C LEU A 296 -16.34 -2.20 1.42
N ARG A 297 -16.71 -2.84 2.53
CA ARG A 297 -16.09 -2.59 3.83
C ARG A 297 -14.59 -2.88 3.83
N TYR A 298 -14.19 -4.04 3.30
CA TYR A 298 -12.80 -4.51 3.24
C TYR A 298 -11.98 -3.62 2.30
N GLN A 299 -12.52 -3.38 1.11
CA GLN A 299 -11.89 -2.52 0.13
C GLN A 299 -11.69 -1.10 0.67
N SER A 300 -12.71 -0.52 1.32
CA SER A 300 -12.60 0.83 1.87
C SER A 300 -11.60 0.95 3.02
N ILE A 301 -11.37 -0.10 3.79
CA ILE A 301 -10.34 -0.14 4.84
C ILE A 301 -8.96 -0.21 4.18
N TYR A 302 -8.82 -1.08 3.17
CA TYR A 302 -7.59 -1.23 2.44
C TYR A 302 -7.22 0.04 1.66
N ASP A 303 -8.19 0.75 1.09
CA ASP A 303 -7.95 2.01 0.41
C ASP A 303 -7.35 3.07 1.34
N LEU A 304 -7.87 3.18 2.56
CA LEU A 304 -7.36 4.12 3.57
C LEU A 304 -5.96 3.76 4.03
N TYR A 305 -5.71 2.47 4.25
CA TYR A 305 -4.39 1.96 4.61
C TYR A 305 -3.37 2.18 3.49
N PHE A 306 -3.77 1.85 2.27
CA PHE A 306 -2.85 1.69 1.16
C PHE A 306 -2.60 2.96 0.36
N PHE A 307 -3.68 3.66 -0.03
CA PHE A 307 -3.61 4.86 -0.86
C PHE A 307 -3.54 6.13 0.00
N GLU A 308 -4.28 6.17 1.11
CA GLU A 308 -4.29 7.36 1.98
C GLU A 308 -3.23 7.31 3.09
N HIS A 309 -2.46 6.22 3.18
CA HIS A 309 -1.38 6.00 4.15
C HIS A 309 -1.79 6.25 5.60
N MET A 310 -3.04 5.91 5.93
CA MET A 310 -3.57 6.11 7.27
C MET A 310 -3.10 5.02 8.22
N GLU A 311 -2.77 5.42 9.43
CA GLU A 311 -2.42 4.49 10.50
C GLU A 311 -3.65 3.70 10.94
N ILE A 312 -3.45 2.51 11.51
CA ILE A 312 -4.52 1.62 11.97
C ILE A 312 -5.48 2.35 12.91
N ASP A 313 -4.96 3.17 13.83
CA ASP A 313 -5.76 3.96 14.77
C ASP A 313 -6.58 5.07 14.08
N GLU A 314 -6.05 5.67 13.01
CA GLU A 314 -6.78 6.67 12.23
C GLU A 314 -7.93 6.02 11.46
N ILE A 315 -7.68 4.85 10.84
CA ILE A 315 -8.69 4.07 10.13
C ILE A 315 -9.77 3.59 11.10
N ALA A 316 -9.38 3.08 12.28
CA ALA A 316 -10.30 2.66 13.33
C ALA A 316 -11.26 3.79 13.74
N LYS A 317 -10.74 5.02 13.92
CA LYS A 317 -11.55 6.21 14.21
C LYS A 317 -12.50 6.59 13.08
N ILE A 318 -12.08 6.44 11.83
CA ILE A 318 -12.91 6.72 10.65
C ILE A 318 -14.04 5.69 10.55
N LYS A 319 -13.69 4.41 10.64
CA LYS A 319 -14.61 3.27 10.45
C LYS A 319 -15.45 2.92 11.68
N LYS A 320 -15.13 3.52 12.84
CA LYS A 320 -15.79 3.28 14.14
C LYS A 320 -15.72 1.79 14.55
N ILE A 321 -14.55 1.20 14.39
CA ILE A 321 -14.27 -0.20 14.76
C ILE A 321 -12.97 -0.26 15.57
N GLU A 322 -12.67 -1.42 16.16
CA GLU A 322 -11.46 -1.60 16.95
C GLU A 322 -10.19 -1.66 16.05
N PRO A 323 -9.05 -1.11 16.50
CA PRO A 323 -7.77 -1.20 15.77
C PRO A 323 -7.39 -2.64 15.38
N LEU A 324 -7.62 -3.60 16.28
CA LEU A 324 -7.36 -5.03 16.01
C LEU A 324 -8.21 -5.57 14.85
N GLU A 325 -9.43 -5.07 14.67
CA GLU A 325 -10.29 -5.48 13.56
C GLU A 325 -9.81 -4.89 12.23
N VAL A 326 -9.31 -3.66 12.23
CA VAL A 326 -8.65 -3.05 11.06
C VAL A 326 -7.43 -3.86 10.65
N GLU A 327 -6.58 -4.21 11.61
CA GLU A 327 -5.37 -5.02 11.37
C GLU A 327 -5.72 -6.39 10.78
N ALA A 328 -6.70 -7.09 11.36
CA ALA A 328 -7.16 -8.38 10.86
C ALA A 328 -7.67 -8.30 9.42
N ILE A 329 -8.46 -7.28 9.08
CA ILE A 329 -8.97 -7.06 7.72
C ILE A 329 -7.82 -6.83 6.74
N ILE A 330 -6.83 -6.01 7.09
CA ILE A 330 -5.66 -5.75 6.23
C ILE A 330 -4.87 -7.05 5.99
N ILE A 331 -4.65 -7.86 7.03
CA ILE A 331 -3.96 -9.15 6.93
C ILE A 331 -4.73 -10.08 6.00
N SER A 332 -6.04 -10.25 6.19
CA SER A 332 -6.86 -11.12 5.34
C SER A 332 -6.85 -10.70 3.87
N ILE A 333 -6.85 -9.39 3.58
CA ILE A 333 -6.76 -8.89 2.21
C ILE A 333 -5.38 -9.18 1.61
N LYS A 334 -4.31 -8.98 2.38
CA LYS A 334 -2.94 -9.32 1.94
C LYS A 334 -2.81 -10.81 1.64
N GLU A 335 -3.37 -11.66 2.48
CA GLU A 335 -3.39 -13.12 2.29
C GLU A 335 -4.18 -13.50 1.04
N LEU A 336 -5.38 -12.93 0.85
CA LEU A 336 -6.19 -13.16 -0.35
C LEU A 336 -5.45 -12.74 -1.61
N LEU A 337 -4.89 -11.52 -1.65
CA LEU A 337 -4.09 -11.05 -2.78
C LEU A 337 -2.89 -11.96 -3.00
N THR A 338 -2.24 -12.44 -1.94
CA THR A 338 -1.15 -13.40 -2.07
C THR A 338 -1.63 -14.72 -2.68
N GLU A 339 -2.79 -15.24 -2.27
CA GLU A 339 -3.34 -16.45 -2.86
C GLU A 339 -3.69 -16.25 -4.34
N LYS A 340 -4.41 -15.17 -4.66
CA LYS A 340 -4.92 -14.89 -6.02
C LYS A 340 -3.87 -14.48 -7.02
N LEU A 341 -2.78 -13.87 -6.54
CA LEU A 341 -1.68 -13.49 -7.40
C LEU A 341 -0.71 -14.65 -7.55
N PHE A 342 -0.45 -15.45 -6.52
CA PHE A 342 0.62 -16.45 -6.56
C PHE A 342 0.16 -17.91 -6.79
N ASN A 343 -1.15 -18.17 -6.85
CA ASN A 343 -1.75 -19.43 -7.33
C ASN A 343 -2.59 -19.19 -8.58
#